data_AF-A0A8B6DF73-F1
#
_entry.id   AF-A0A8B6DF73-F1
#
_cell.length_a   1.000
_cell.length_b   1.000
_cell.length_c   1.000
_cell.angle_alpha   90.00
_cell.angle_beta   90.00
_cell.angle_gamma   90.00
#
_symmetry.space_group_name_H-M   'P 1'
#
loop_
_entity.id
_entity.type
_entity.pdbx_description
1 polymer ?
#
loop_
_entity_poly.entity_id
_entity_poly.type
_entity_poly.pdbx_seq_one_letter_code
_entity_poly.pdbx_strand_id
1 'polypeptide(L)'
;MAYYVFSARKKTGLTKWIFCRKLLCPVILPYIKHKLDFIFEELRHKINTGRLSQNTLLCKLYKAFVAVYPYIHMVWEGSILVHLISYMFGKSKWHSPFVRLSGVELVHQTEEDLQSTHVHNPEVWQDLSLNNKLLFACKKAVNLTAVTLSTGLSVGVFFLQFLDWWYTSDNNAPSLLAMPTPDPPKSDVDDTLPPHDICPVCLKRRTNDTALSVSGFVFCYPCIYEHIQQYGSCPVTSYPARKEHLIKLYPPGA
;
A
#
# COMPACT_ATOMS: atom_id res chain seq x y z
N MET A 1 -9.47 0.13 -23.49
CA MET A 1 -10.35 0.10 -22.29
C MET A 1 -11.50 -0.84 -22.62
N ALA A 2 -11.35 -2.13 -22.31
CA ALA A 2 -12.42 -3.11 -22.49
C ALA A 2 -13.46 -2.87 -21.40
N TYR A 3 -14.60 -2.29 -21.76
CA TYR A 3 -15.73 -2.13 -20.85
C TYR A 3 -16.38 -3.50 -20.65
N TYR A 4 -16.04 -4.16 -19.55
CA TYR A 4 -16.67 -5.43 -19.15
C TYR A 4 -18.04 -5.15 -18.56
N VAL A 5 -19.10 -5.36 -19.34
CA VAL A 5 -20.49 -5.32 -18.86
C VAL A 5 -20.94 -6.72 -18.47
N PHE A 6 -21.42 -6.88 -17.24
CA PHE A 6 -22.03 -8.14 -16.77
C PHE A 6 -23.36 -8.38 -17.51
N SER A 7 -23.33 -9.13 -18.61
CA SER A 7 -24.53 -9.51 -19.36
C SER A 7 -25.26 -10.64 -18.63
N ALA A 8 -26.34 -10.31 -17.91
CA ALA A 8 -27.26 -11.28 -17.35
C ALA A 8 -28.19 -11.80 -18.46
N ARG A 9 -27.87 -12.94 -19.08
CA ARG A 9 -28.79 -13.65 -19.98
C ARG A 9 -30.14 -13.85 -19.27
N LYS A 10 -31.20 -13.18 -19.76
CA LYS A 10 -32.59 -13.39 -19.37
C LYS A 10 -32.97 -14.84 -19.71
N LYS A 11 -32.85 -15.74 -18.74
CA LYS A 11 -33.63 -16.98 -18.72
C LYS A 11 -34.89 -16.70 -17.91
N THR A 12 -36.02 -16.82 -18.60
CA THR A 12 -37.38 -16.71 -18.07
C THR A 12 -37.56 -17.65 -16.88
N GLY A 13 -38.05 -17.12 -15.75
CA GLY A 13 -38.44 -17.89 -14.56
C GLY A 13 -37.43 -18.01 -13.42
N LEU A 14 -36.71 -16.94 -13.03
CA LEU A 14 -35.81 -16.98 -11.86
C LEU A 14 -36.42 -16.33 -10.60
N THR A 15 -36.52 -17.11 -9.52
CA THR A 15 -36.92 -16.70 -8.16
C THR A 15 -36.18 -15.46 -7.69
N LYS A 16 -36.89 -14.48 -7.09
CA LYS A 16 -36.32 -13.20 -6.58
C LYS A 16 -35.08 -13.37 -5.68
N TRP A 17 -35.01 -14.49 -4.94
CA TRP A 17 -33.85 -14.86 -4.11
C TRP A 17 -32.56 -15.07 -4.91
N ILE A 18 -32.65 -15.70 -6.08
CA ILE A 18 -31.51 -15.94 -6.96
C ILE A 18 -31.00 -14.61 -7.52
N PHE A 19 -31.92 -13.71 -7.90
CA PHE A 19 -31.55 -12.38 -8.38
C PHE A 19 -30.83 -11.55 -7.32
N CYS A 20 -31.36 -11.52 -6.08
CA CYS A 20 -30.68 -10.87 -4.96
C CYS A 20 -29.30 -11.46 -4.71
N ARG A 21 -29.15 -12.80 -4.73
CA ARG A 21 -27.86 -13.46 -4.58
C ARG A 21 -26.86 -13.03 -5.66
N LYS A 22 -27.28 -12.90 -6.92
CA LYS A 22 -26.40 -12.50 -8.02
C LYS A 22 -25.86 -11.08 -7.89
N LEU A 23 -26.63 -10.18 -7.28
CA LEU A 23 -26.31 -8.75 -7.20
C LEU A 23 -25.61 -8.38 -5.89
N LEU A 24 -26.02 -8.98 -4.77
CA LEU A 24 -25.44 -8.73 -3.45
C LEU A 24 -24.10 -9.44 -3.26
N CYS A 25 -23.95 -10.67 -3.76
CA CYS A 25 -22.73 -11.47 -3.61
C CYS A 25 -21.46 -10.75 -4.11
N PRO A 26 -21.41 -10.18 -5.34
CA PRO A 26 -20.21 -9.53 -5.84
C PRO A 26 -19.87 -8.20 -5.13
N VAL A 27 -20.80 -7.59 -4.39
CA VAL A 27 -20.56 -6.32 -3.68
C VAL A 27 -20.26 -6.56 -2.19
N ILE A 28 -20.98 -7.47 -1.54
CA ILE A 28 -20.83 -7.75 -0.11
C ILE A 28 -19.53 -8.51 0.18
N LEU A 29 -19.16 -9.49 -0.67
CA LEU A 29 -17.93 -10.26 -0.44
C LEU A 29 -16.64 -9.44 -0.48
N PRO A 30 -16.39 -8.56 -1.46
CA PRO A 30 -15.19 -7.72 -1.42
C PRO A 30 -15.21 -6.76 -0.23
N TYR A 31 -16.38 -6.27 0.18
CA TYR A 31 -16.50 -5.44 1.39
C TYR A 31 -16.13 -6.22 2.66
N ILE A 32 -16.63 -7.45 2.80
CA ILE A 32 -16.29 -8.32 3.93
C ILE A 32 -14.79 -8.62 3.93
N LYS A 33 -14.20 -9.00 2.78
CA LYS A 33 -12.75 -9.26 2.66
C LYS A 33 -11.96 -8.04 3.14
N HIS A 34 -12.24 -6.87 2.58
CA HIS A 34 -11.57 -5.61 2.95
C HIS A 34 -11.70 -5.29 4.44
N LYS A 35 -12.88 -5.54 5.03
CA LYS A 35 -13.09 -5.32 6.46
C LYS A 35 -12.32 -6.31 7.32
N LEU A 36 -12.17 -7.56 6.88
CA LEU A 36 -11.33 -8.55 7.54
C LEU A 36 -9.84 -8.16 7.47
N ASP A 37 -9.36 -7.72 6.30
CA ASP A 37 -7.98 -7.26 6.11
C ASP A 37 -7.66 -6.09 7.06
N PHE A 38 -8.56 -5.10 7.13
CA PHE A 38 -8.40 -3.94 8.02
C PHE A 38 -8.35 -4.35 9.50
N ILE A 39 -9.25 -5.24 9.93
CA ILE A 39 -9.28 -5.74 11.32
C ILE A 39 -7.99 -6.51 11.63
N PHE A 40 -7.51 -7.33 10.70
CA PHE A 40 -6.27 -8.09 10.86
C PHE A 40 -5.06 -7.17 11.10
N GLU A 41 -4.90 -6.14 10.28
CA GLU A 41 -3.76 -5.23 10.37
C GLU A 41 -3.79 -4.41 11.68
N GLU A 42 -4.97 -3.92 12.05
CA GLU A 42 -5.20 -3.22 13.32
C GLU A 42 -4.85 -4.09 14.53
N LEU A 43 -5.25 -5.37 14.52
CA LEU A 43 -4.94 -6.32 15.58
C LEU A 43 -3.44 -6.65 15.64
N ARG A 44 -2.82 -6.86 14.48
CA ARG A 44 -1.38 -7.14 14.37
C ARG A 44 -0.55 -5.98 14.91
N HIS A 45 -0.92 -4.74 14.56
CA HIS A 45 -0.29 -3.53 15.09
C HIS A 45 -0.39 -3.48 16.62
N LYS A 46 -1.60 -3.68 17.18
CA LYS A 46 -1.82 -3.67 18.63
C LYS A 46 -1.03 -4.74 19.39
N ILE A 47 -0.83 -5.92 18.79
CA ILE A 47 0.01 -6.98 19.35
C ILE A 47 1.49 -6.55 19.36
N ASN A 48 1.99 -6.00 18.25
CA ASN A 48 3.39 -5.60 18.11
C ASN A 48 3.78 -4.44 19.05
N THR A 49 2.88 -3.47 19.28
CA THR A 49 3.12 -2.35 20.21
C THR A 49 3.03 -2.78 21.69
N GLY A 50 2.77 -4.05 22.00
CA GLY A 50 2.65 -4.53 23.38
C GLY A 50 1.45 -3.96 24.16
N ARG A 51 0.50 -3.29 23.48
CA ARG A 51 -0.67 -2.64 24.11
C ARG A 51 -1.79 -3.61 24.49
N LEU A 52 -1.71 -4.88 24.10
CA LEU A 52 -2.70 -5.89 24.50
C LEU A 52 -2.44 -6.32 25.95
N SER A 53 -3.25 -5.79 26.87
CA SER A 53 -3.29 -6.19 28.27
C SER A 53 -3.37 -7.71 28.42
N GLN A 54 -2.46 -8.24 29.22
CA GLN A 54 -2.24 -9.65 29.48
C GLN A 54 -3.25 -10.06 30.56
N ASN A 55 -4.29 -10.84 30.16
CA ASN A 55 -4.90 -11.93 30.96
C ASN A 55 -6.28 -12.45 30.48
N THR A 56 -6.86 -11.96 29.37
CA THR A 56 -8.18 -12.44 28.91
C THR A 56 -8.10 -13.53 27.82
N LEU A 57 -9.01 -14.52 27.84
CA LEU A 57 -9.16 -15.54 26.78
C LEU A 57 -9.33 -14.92 25.37
N LEU A 58 -9.98 -13.76 25.29
CA LEU A 58 -10.09 -12.96 24.07
C LEU A 58 -8.73 -12.63 23.45
N CYS A 59 -7.71 -12.29 24.24
CA CYS A 59 -6.35 -12.03 23.73
C CYS A 59 -5.72 -13.29 23.11
N LYS A 60 -5.98 -14.48 23.68
CA LYS A 60 -5.52 -15.74 23.08
C LYS A 60 -6.22 -16.01 21.74
N LEU A 61 -7.53 -15.77 21.68
CA LEU A 61 -8.31 -15.89 20.43
C LEU A 61 -7.84 -14.89 19.37
N TYR A 62 -7.54 -13.64 19.74
CA TYR A 62 -7.02 -12.64 18.81
C TYR A 62 -5.62 -13.00 18.28
N LYS A 63 -4.73 -13.51 19.13
CA LYS A 63 -3.42 -14.02 18.70
C LYS A 63 -3.57 -15.22 17.75
N ALA A 64 -4.45 -16.16 18.08
CA ALA A 64 -4.75 -17.30 17.20
C ALA A 64 -5.35 -16.84 15.86
N PHE A 65 -6.25 -15.86 15.87
CA PHE A 65 -6.82 -15.28 14.65
C PHE A 65 -5.72 -14.64 13.78
N VAL A 66 -4.83 -13.83 14.36
CA VAL A 66 -3.72 -13.21 13.62
C VAL A 66 -2.74 -14.26 13.09
N ALA A 67 -2.56 -15.39 13.78
CA ALA A 67 -1.73 -16.49 13.28
C ALA A 67 -2.40 -17.26 12.13
N VAL A 68 -3.72 -17.47 12.18
CA VAL A 68 -4.46 -18.30 11.21
C VAL A 68 -4.84 -17.53 9.95
N TYR A 69 -5.16 -16.24 10.07
CA TYR A 69 -5.56 -15.36 8.97
C TYR A 69 -4.64 -15.40 7.73
N PRO A 70 -3.30 -15.33 7.83
CA PRO A 70 -2.42 -15.37 6.64
C PRO A 70 -2.57 -16.68 5.84
N TYR A 71 -2.83 -17.81 6.50
CA TYR A 71 -3.08 -19.07 5.81
C TYR A 71 -4.43 -19.05 5.07
N ILE A 72 -5.47 -18.52 5.70
CA ILE A 72 -6.78 -18.34 5.05
C ILE A 72 -6.64 -17.43 3.84
N HIS A 73 -5.94 -16.31 3.98
CA HIS A 73 -5.67 -15.37 2.89
C HIS A 73 -4.88 -16.03 1.75
N MET A 74 -3.85 -16.80 2.07
CA MET A 74 -3.06 -17.55 1.08
C MET A 74 -3.91 -18.57 0.32
N VAL A 75 -4.75 -19.35 1.01
CA VAL A 75 -5.65 -20.32 0.38
C VAL A 75 -6.67 -19.62 -0.53
N TRP A 76 -7.19 -18.47 -0.09
CA TRP A 76 -8.13 -17.68 -0.87
C TRP A 76 -7.52 -17.16 -2.18
N GLU A 77 -6.38 -16.50 -2.11
CA GLU A 77 -5.67 -16.00 -3.29
C GLU A 77 -5.20 -17.15 -4.20
N GLY A 78 -4.71 -18.23 -3.60
CA GLY A 78 -4.39 -19.46 -4.32
C GLY A 78 -5.59 -20.02 -5.09
N SER A 79 -6.79 -19.99 -4.49
CA SER A 79 -8.02 -20.42 -5.16
C SER A 79 -8.37 -19.54 -6.36
N ILE A 80 -8.15 -18.23 -6.27
CA ILE A 80 -8.36 -17.29 -7.38
C ILE A 80 -7.39 -17.60 -8.51
N LEU A 81 -6.11 -17.79 -8.21
CA LEU A 81 -5.08 -18.13 -9.18
C LEU A 81 -5.38 -19.44 -9.90
N VAL A 82 -5.83 -20.48 -9.18
CA VAL A 82 -6.23 -21.75 -9.79
C VAL A 82 -7.40 -21.57 -10.76
N HIS A 83 -8.41 -20.77 -10.39
CA HIS A 83 -9.54 -20.47 -11.29
C HIS A 83 -9.10 -19.67 -12.51
N LEU A 84 -8.18 -18.71 -12.35
CA LEU A 84 -7.64 -17.91 -13.44
C LEU A 84 -6.83 -18.77 -14.42
N ILE A 85 -5.95 -19.64 -13.92
CA ILE A 85 -5.18 -20.57 -14.75
C ILE A 85 -6.11 -21.51 -15.50
N SER A 86 -7.11 -22.07 -14.82
CA SER A 86 -8.10 -22.95 -15.45
C SER A 86 -8.93 -22.23 -16.52
N TYR A 87 -9.22 -20.94 -16.32
CA TYR A 87 -9.87 -20.08 -17.30
C TYR A 87 -8.97 -19.81 -18.51
N MET A 88 -7.68 -19.52 -18.31
CA MET A 88 -6.71 -19.31 -19.40
C MET A 88 -6.54 -20.55 -20.28
N PHE A 89 -6.57 -21.75 -19.69
CA PHE A 89 -6.53 -23.01 -20.44
C PHE A 89 -7.86 -23.40 -21.10
N GLY A 90 -8.90 -22.56 -21.01
CA GLY A 90 -10.22 -22.81 -21.60
C GLY A 90 -11.00 -23.95 -20.93
N LYS A 91 -10.55 -24.47 -19.78
CA LYS A 91 -11.23 -25.54 -19.04
C LYS A 91 -12.36 -25.02 -18.14
N SER A 92 -12.27 -23.77 -17.69
CA SER A 92 -13.28 -23.11 -16.86
C SER A 92 -13.87 -21.91 -17.60
N LYS A 93 -15.19 -21.70 -17.44
CA LYS A 93 -15.90 -20.49 -17.91
C LYS A 93 -15.80 -19.31 -16.93
N TRP A 94 -15.28 -19.56 -15.73
CA TRP A 94 -15.24 -18.58 -14.64
C TRP A 94 -13.80 -18.29 -14.23
N HIS A 95 -13.43 -17.01 -14.22
CA HIS A 95 -12.09 -16.52 -13.86
C HIS A 95 -11.89 -16.32 -12.35
N SER A 96 -12.96 -16.24 -11.57
CA SER A 96 -12.88 -16.10 -10.10
C SER A 96 -13.93 -16.96 -9.38
N PRO A 97 -13.65 -17.38 -8.13
CA PRO A 97 -14.62 -18.13 -7.32
C PRO A 97 -15.94 -17.37 -7.13
N PHE A 98 -15.88 -16.04 -7.03
CA PHE A 98 -17.05 -15.16 -6.88
C PHE A 98 -17.97 -15.19 -8.10
N VAL A 99 -17.38 -15.19 -9.29
CA VAL A 99 -18.11 -15.22 -10.56
C VAL A 99 -18.76 -16.58 -10.77
N ARG A 100 -18.09 -17.65 -10.32
CA ARG A 100 -18.67 -18.98 -10.23
C ARG A 100 -19.86 -19.04 -9.26
N LEU A 101 -19.76 -18.43 -8.08
CA LEU A 101 -20.84 -18.37 -7.07
C LEU A 101 -22.05 -17.56 -7.56
N SER A 102 -21.81 -16.44 -8.23
CA SER A 102 -22.85 -15.58 -8.80
C SER A 102 -23.46 -16.14 -10.08
N GLY A 103 -22.83 -17.14 -10.72
CA GLY A 103 -23.36 -17.80 -11.90
C GLY A 103 -23.58 -16.83 -13.05
N VAL A 104 -22.69 -15.85 -13.15
CA VAL A 104 -22.55 -14.94 -14.30
C VAL A 104 -21.28 -15.35 -15.05
N GLU A 105 -21.30 -15.18 -16.36
CA GLU A 105 -20.19 -15.53 -17.24
C GLU A 105 -19.72 -14.24 -17.90
N LEU A 106 -18.40 -14.05 -17.97
CA LEU A 106 -17.85 -12.98 -18.79
C LEU A 106 -17.94 -13.43 -20.24
N VAL A 107 -18.79 -12.76 -21.01
CA VAL A 107 -18.92 -12.98 -22.44
C VAL A 107 -18.29 -11.79 -23.15
N HIS A 108 -17.51 -12.05 -24.20
CA HIS A 108 -17.00 -10.98 -25.05
C HIS A 108 -18.19 -10.32 -25.74
N GLN A 109 -18.27 -9.00 -25.66
CA GLN A 109 -19.28 -8.25 -26.38
C GLN A 109 -18.92 -8.29 -27.87
N THR A 110 -19.70 -9.01 -28.66
CA THR A 110 -19.54 -9.06 -30.12
C THR A 110 -20.05 -7.74 -30.71
N GLU A 111 -19.45 -7.27 -31.82
CA GLU A 111 -19.85 -6.02 -32.52
C GLU A 111 -21.36 -5.96 -32.82
N GLU A 112 -21.99 -7.11 -33.03
CA GLU A 112 -23.43 -7.29 -33.25
C GLU A 112 -24.30 -6.89 -32.03
N ASP A 113 -23.81 -7.09 -30.80
CA ASP A 113 -24.50 -6.71 -29.56
C ASP A 113 -24.35 -5.19 -29.28
N LEU A 114 -23.33 -4.54 -29.85
CA LEU A 114 -23.15 -3.09 -29.78
C LEU A 114 -24.17 -2.36 -30.69
N GLN A 115 -24.47 -2.94 -31.86
CA GLN A 115 -25.43 -2.38 -32.81
C GLN A 115 -26.88 -2.45 -32.31
N SER A 116 -27.25 -3.49 -31.56
CA SER A 116 -28.61 -3.64 -31.01
C SER A 116 -28.94 -2.70 -29.85
N THR A 117 -27.92 -2.10 -29.22
CA THR A 117 -28.11 -1.05 -28.19
C THR A 117 -28.21 0.36 -28.82
N HIS A 118 -27.66 0.55 -30.02
CA HIS A 118 -27.79 1.78 -30.81
C HIS A 118 -28.94 1.68 -31.83
N VAL A 119 -30.18 1.49 -31.38
CA VAL A 119 -31.34 1.87 -32.20
C VAL A 119 -31.46 3.40 -32.17
N HIS A 120 -30.52 4.08 -32.81
CA HIS A 120 -30.71 5.44 -33.27
C HIS A 120 -31.29 5.32 -34.67
N ASN A 121 -32.58 5.62 -34.82
CA ASN A 121 -33.28 5.75 -36.10
C ASN A 121 -32.39 6.47 -37.13
N PRO A 122 -31.99 5.81 -38.23
CA PRO A 122 -31.21 6.46 -39.29
C PRO A 122 -32.10 7.29 -40.25
N GLU A 123 -33.33 7.61 -39.87
CA GLU A 123 -34.24 8.41 -40.71
C GLU A 123 -34.05 9.92 -40.57
N VAL A 124 -33.21 10.40 -39.64
CA VAL A 124 -32.97 11.85 -39.43
C VAL A 124 -31.85 12.40 -40.33
N TRP A 125 -31.21 11.56 -41.15
CA TRP A 125 -29.98 11.91 -41.88
C TRP A 125 -30.13 12.82 -43.10
N GLN A 126 -31.35 13.12 -43.54
CA GLN A 126 -31.52 13.84 -44.82
C GLN A 126 -31.93 15.30 -44.73
N ASP A 127 -32.21 15.87 -43.54
CA ASP A 127 -32.89 17.19 -43.50
C ASP A 127 -32.30 18.29 -42.60
N LEU A 128 -31.05 18.20 -42.14
CA LEU A 128 -30.50 19.21 -41.21
C LEU A 128 -29.28 20.01 -41.72
N SER A 129 -29.50 21.34 -41.75
CA SER A 129 -28.66 22.50 -42.07
C SER A 129 -27.20 22.47 -41.56
N LEU A 130 -26.33 23.20 -42.29
CA LEU A 130 -24.88 23.37 -42.09
C LEU A 130 -24.45 23.64 -40.63
N ASN A 131 -25.25 24.35 -39.85
CA ASN A 131 -24.94 24.64 -38.44
C ASN A 131 -24.91 23.39 -37.56
N ASN A 132 -25.69 22.36 -37.90
CA ASN A 132 -25.74 21.10 -37.15
C ASN A 132 -24.55 20.19 -37.49
N LYS A 133 -23.95 20.34 -38.67
CA LYS A 133 -22.67 19.68 -39.04
C LYS A 133 -21.51 20.23 -38.23
N LEU A 134 -21.46 21.55 -38.02
CA LEU A 134 -20.45 22.21 -37.19
C LEU A 134 -20.59 21.82 -35.71
N LEU A 135 -21.82 21.81 -35.20
CA LEU A 135 -22.10 21.39 -33.81
C LEU A 135 -21.69 19.93 -33.56
N PHE A 136 -21.92 19.05 -34.53
CA PHE A 136 -21.50 17.64 -34.45
C PHE A 136 -19.98 17.48 -34.51
N ALA A 137 -19.29 18.26 -35.38
CA ALA A 137 -17.83 18.29 -35.43
C ALA A 137 -17.23 18.80 -34.10
N CYS A 138 -17.81 19.85 -33.50
CA CYS A 138 -17.42 20.33 -32.18
C CYS A 138 -17.66 19.28 -31.08
N LYS A 139 -18.81 18.58 -31.07
CA LYS A 139 -19.06 17.49 -30.12
C LYS A 139 -18.06 16.33 -30.29
N LYS A 140 -17.69 15.98 -31.52
CA LYS A 140 -16.68 14.96 -31.81
C LYS A 140 -15.29 15.40 -31.37
N ALA A 141 -14.93 16.66 -31.59
CA ALA A 141 -13.68 17.23 -31.12
C ALA A 141 -13.59 17.25 -29.58
N VAL A 142 -14.66 17.66 -28.90
CA VAL A 142 -14.73 17.65 -27.43
C VAL A 142 -14.64 16.25 -26.85
N ASN A 143 -15.31 15.26 -27.46
CA ASN A 143 -15.18 13.87 -27.02
C ASN A 143 -13.76 13.32 -27.24
N LEU A 144 -13.11 13.69 -28.34
CA LEU A 144 -11.73 13.28 -28.61
C LEU A 144 -10.74 13.91 -27.62
N THR A 145 -10.89 15.21 -27.32
CA THR A 145 -10.03 15.88 -26.34
C THR A 145 -10.27 15.35 -24.92
N ALA A 146 -11.52 15.08 -24.53
CA ALA A 146 -11.83 14.50 -23.23
C ALA A 146 -11.19 13.10 -23.05
N VAL A 147 -11.17 12.27 -24.10
CA VAL A 147 -10.54 10.95 -24.07
C VAL A 147 -9.00 11.06 -24.00
N THR A 148 -8.39 11.96 -24.76
CA THR A 148 -6.93 12.20 -24.70
C THR A 148 -6.51 12.77 -23.34
N LEU A 149 -7.31 13.67 -22.76
CA LEU A 149 -7.03 14.25 -21.44
C LEU A 149 -7.17 13.20 -20.33
N SER A 150 -8.20 12.35 -20.38
CA SER A 150 -8.42 11.29 -19.40
C SER A 150 -7.33 10.22 -19.45
N THR A 151 -6.91 9.83 -20.67
CA THR A 151 -5.80 8.88 -20.85
C THR A 151 -4.46 9.49 -20.45
N GLY A 152 -4.19 10.76 -20.82
CA GLY A 152 -3.01 11.49 -20.39
C GLY A 152 -2.92 11.64 -18.88
N LEU A 153 -4.03 11.93 -18.20
CA LEU A 153 -4.11 11.98 -16.74
C LEU A 153 -3.80 10.60 -16.13
N SER A 154 -4.36 9.54 -16.69
CA SER A 154 -4.13 8.17 -16.22
C SER A 154 -2.64 7.77 -16.34
N VAL A 155 -2.01 8.10 -17.46
CA VAL A 155 -0.57 7.89 -17.68
C VAL A 155 0.27 8.75 -16.72
N GLY A 156 -0.13 10.00 -16.48
CA GLY A 156 0.51 10.90 -15.53
C GLY A 156 0.47 10.38 -14.10
N VAL A 157 -0.68 9.87 -13.64
CA VAL A 157 -0.82 9.26 -12.30
C VAL A 157 0.06 8.02 -12.15
N PHE A 158 0.11 7.15 -13.16
CA PHE A 158 1.01 6.00 -13.16
C PHE A 158 2.48 6.42 -13.08
N PHE A 159 2.88 7.45 -13.83
CA PHE A 159 4.24 7.97 -13.80
C PHE A 159 4.62 8.58 -12.45
N LEU A 160 3.70 9.30 -11.80
CA LEU A 160 3.91 9.82 -10.44
C LEU A 160 4.05 8.68 -9.42
N GLN A 161 3.24 7.63 -9.52
CA GLN A 161 3.38 6.44 -8.68
C GLN A 161 4.73 5.73 -8.89
N PHE A 162 5.19 5.66 -10.14
CA PHE A 162 6.51 5.13 -10.46
C PHE A 162 7.64 5.96 -9.82
N LEU A 163 7.56 7.28 -9.88
CA LEU A 163 8.53 8.17 -9.24
C LEU A 163 8.49 8.05 -7.71
N ASP A 164 7.30 7.97 -7.12
CA ASP A 164 7.15 7.82 -5.68
C ASP A 164 7.79 6.53 -5.18
N TRP A 165 7.57 5.42 -5.90
CA TRP A 165 8.28 4.16 -5.66
C TRP A 165 9.80 4.31 -5.82
N TRP A 166 10.26 4.95 -6.89
CA TRP A 166 11.69 5.14 -7.18
C TRP A 166 12.41 5.93 -6.07
N TYR A 167 11.86 7.06 -5.66
CA TYR A 167 12.45 7.90 -4.60
C TYR A 167 12.26 7.33 -3.20
N THR A 168 11.18 6.57 -2.96
CA THR A 168 11.00 5.84 -1.70
C THR A 168 11.99 4.69 -1.58
N SER A 169 12.39 4.06 -2.70
CA SER A 169 13.40 3.00 -2.72
C SER A 169 14.79 3.51 -2.37
N ASP A 170 15.21 4.71 -2.82
CA ASP A 170 16.53 5.24 -2.44
C ASP A 170 16.60 5.67 -0.97
N ASN A 171 15.50 6.16 -0.39
CA ASN A 171 15.46 6.60 1.01
C ASN A 171 15.21 5.45 2.02
N ASN A 172 14.61 4.34 1.58
CA ASN A 172 14.22 3.23 2.46
C ASN A 172 14.73 1.86 2.04
N ALA A 173 15.51 1.70 0.97
CA ALA A 173 16.12 0.40 0.69
C ALA A 173 17.14 0.11 1.81
N PRO A 174 16.89 -0.85 2.72
CA PRO A 174 18.01 -1.53 3.33
C PRO A 174 18.80 -2.08 2.15
N SER A 175 20.09 -1.72 2.06
CA SER A 175 21.02 -2.38 1.16
C SER A 175 20.69 -3.89 1.16
N LEU A 176 20.61 -4.56 0.00
CA LEU A 176 20.33 -6.01 -0.02
C LEU A 176 21.37 -6.84 0.76
N LEU A 177 22.46 -6.19 1.21
CA LEU A 177 23.51 -6.69 2.08
C LEU A 177 23.38 -6.22 3.55
N ALA A 178 22.37 -5.42 3.88
CA ALA A 178 22.12 -4.95 5.23
C ALA A 178 21.58 -6.13 6.06
N MET A 179 22.38 -6.55 7.02
CA MET A 179 21.97 -7.52 8.02
C MET A 179 20.73 -7.00 8.76
N PRO A 180 19.81 -7.90 9.17
CA PRO A 180 18.71 -7.51 10.04
C PRO A 180 19.26 -6.77 11.26
N THR A 181 18.72 -5.59 11.53
CA THR A 181 19.09 -4.83 12.73
C THR A 181 18.83 -5.72 13.94
N PRO A 182 19.84 -6.03 14.77
CA PRO A 182 19.64 -6.86 15.95
C PRO A 182 18.65 -6.17 16.88
N ASP A 183 17.89 -6.97 17.64
CA ASP A 183 17.03 -6.44 18.69
C ASP A 183 17.87 -5.51 19.60
N PRO A 184 17.33 -4.34 19.99
CA PRO A 184 18.05 -3.41 20.83
C PRO A 184 18.56 -4.15 22.07
N PRO A 185 19.86 -4.01 22.41
CA PRO A 185 20.40 -4.66 23.59
C PRO A 185 19.54 -4.25 24.79
N LYS A 186 19.09 -5.24 25.56
CA LYS A 186 18.41 -4.97 26.83
C LYS A 186 19.39 -4.17 27.66
N SER A 187 19.00 -2.97 28.06
CA SER A 187 19.79 -2.14 28.95
C SER A 187 19.90 -2.85 30.29
N ASP A 188 20.94 -3.67 30.45
CA ASP A 188 21.49 -3.92 31.77
C ASP A 188 21.91 -2.53 32.25
N VAL A 189 21.27 -2.07 33.32
CA VAL A 189 21.58 -0.79 33.96
C VAL A 189 22.99 -0.92 34.51
N ASP A 190 23.98 -0.65 33.66
CA ASP A 190 25.37 -0.59 34.09
C ASP A 190 25.54 0.74 34.81
N ASP A 191 25.75 0.68 36.12
CA ASP A 191 25.93 1.80 37.05
C ASP A 191 27.16 2.68 36.72
N THR A 192 27.81 2.44 35.58
CA THR A 192 28.98 3.16 35.07
C THR A 192 28.63 4.29 34.09
N LEU A 193 27.37 4.41 33.64
CA LEU A 193 26.97 5.48 32.74
C LEU A 193 26.94 6.83 33.50
N PRO A 194 27.67 7.86 33.04
CA PRO A 194 27.55 9.19 33.62
C PRO A 194 26.09 9.68 33.54
N PRO A 195 25.63 10.50 34.50
CA PRO A 195 24.26 11.01 34.52
C PRO A 195 23.86 11.52 33.15
N HIS A 196 22.64 11.19 32.72
CA HIS A 196 22.16 11.36 31.35
C HIS A 196 22.29 12.77 30.76
N ASP A 197 22.66 13.81 31.53
CA ASP A 197 22.77 15.21 31.09
C ASP A 197 24.20 15.80 31.14
N ILE A 198 25.21 15.00 31.51
CA ILE A 198 26.60 15.48 31.66
C ILE A 198 27.46 15.08 30.46
N CYS A 199 28.36 15.97 30.04
CA CYS A 199 29.34 15.71 28.98
C CYS A 199 30.56 14.96 29.54
N PRO A 200 30.97 13.82 28.97
CA PRO A 200 32.18 13.10 29.41
C PRO A 200 33.50 13.85 29.18
N VAL A 201 33.53 14.85 28.29
CA VAL A 201 34.74 15.60 27.95
C VAL A 201 34.94 16.81 28.87
N CYS A 202 33.89 17.62 29.07
CA CYS A 202 33.99 18.85 29.87
C CYS A 202 33.40 18.72 31.28
N LEU A 203 32.77 17.59 31.60
CA LEU A 203 32.13 17.29 32.90
C LEU A 203 31.09 18.32 33.35
N LYS A 204 30.58 19.13 32.41
CA LYS A 204 29.49 20.09 32.61
C LYS A 204 28.20 19.56 32.01
N ARG A 205 27.07 20.20 32.35
CA ARG A 205 25.80 19.96 31.67
C ARG A 205 25.96 20.15 30.15
N ARG A 206 25.45 19.19 29.37
CA ARG A 206 25.61 19.23 27.91
C ARG A 206 24.92 20.44 27.30
N THR A 207 25.59 21.02 26.31
CA THR A 207 25.07 22.10 25.47
C THR A 207 25.17 21.67 24.02
N ASN A 208 24.07 21.79 23.27
CA ASN A 208 23.94 21.27 21.91
C ASN A 208 24.33 19.78 21.84
N ASP A 209 23.49 18.94 22.44
CA ASP A 209 23.66 17.50 22.52
C ASP A 209 24.00 16.90 21.16
N THR A 210 25.14 16.22 21.09
CA THR A 210 25.65 15.62 19.86
C THR A 210 26.05 14.18 20.15
N ALA A 211 25.34 13.24 19.52
CA ALA A 211 25.66 11.82 19.57
C ALA A 211 26.76 11.48 18.58
N LEU A 212 27.68 10.62 18.99
CA LEU A 212 28.68 10.05 18.12
C LEU A 212 28.24 8.66 17.66
N SER A 213 27.88 8.51 16.38
CA SER A 213 27.26 7.29 15.84
C SER A 213 28.12 6.02 16.02
N VAL A 214 29.44 6.15 16.02
CA VAL A 214 30.36 5.01 16.17
C VAL A 214 30.40 4.42 17.59
N SER A 215 30.07 5.21 18.61
CA SER A 215 30.24 4.79 20.01
C SER A 215 28.97 4.89 20.85
N GLY A 216 27.94 5.59 20.37
CA GLY A 216 26.68 5.77 21.08
C GLY A 216 26.73 6.79 22.23
N PHE A 217 27.89 7.39 22.54
CA PHE A 217 28.00 8.43 23.57
C PHE A 217 27.54 9.80 23.09
N VAL A 218 26.98 10.59 24.00
CA VAL A 218 26.49 11.96 23.76
C VAL A 218 27.42 12.97 24.43
N PHE A 219 27.81 14.00 23.69
CA PHE A 219 28.73 15.05 24.10
C PHE A 219 28.14 16.43 23.82
N CYS A 220 28.77 17.51 24.30
CA CYS A 220 28.53 18.83 23.74
C CYS A 220 29.13 18.90 22.33
N TYR A 221 28.39 19.49 21.38
CA TYR A 221 28.90 19.75 20.02
C TYR A 221 30.33 20.33 19.99
N PRO A 222 30.66 21.44 20.69
CA PRO A 222 32.02 22.00 20.63
C PRO A 222 33.09 21.03 21.14
N CYS A 223 32.82 20.31 22.23
CA CYS A 223 33.79 19.40 22.85
C CYS A 223 34.16 18.24 21.93
N ILE A 224 33.16 17.59 21.33
CA ILE A 224 33.42 16.43 20.48
C ILE A 224 33.95 16.84 19.11
N TYR A 225 33.51 17.98 18.57
CA TYR A 225 34.00 18.49 17.30
C TYR A 225 35.50 18.81 17.36
N GLU A 226 35.95 19.48 18.42
CA GLU A 226 37.37 19.80 18.64
C GLU A 226 38.19 18.52 18.86
N HIS A 227 37.71 17.59 19.68
CA HIS A 227 38.42 16.35 19.96
C HIS A 227 38.59 15.48 18.70
N ILE A 228 37.54 15.32 17.88
CA ILE A 228 37.63 14.58 16.62
C ILE A 228 38.57 15.27 15.63
N GLN A 229 38.59 16.61 15.61
CA GLN A 229 39.49 17.35 14.73
C GLN A 229 40.97 17.19 15.12
N GLN A 230 41.27 17.02 16.41
CA GLN A 230 42.64 16.83 16.91
C GLN A 230 43.09 15.36 16.89
N TYR A 231 42.25 14.43 17.35
CA TYR A 231 42.63 13.03 17.61
C TYR A 231 41.98 12.01 16.68
N GLY A 232 40.94 12.37 15.91
CA GLY A 232 40.26 11.46 14.98
C GLY A 232 39.64 10.22 15.63
N SER A 233 39.33 10.26 16.93
CA SER A 233 38.82 9.12 17.70
C SER A 233 37.81 9.56 18.76
N CYS A 234 37.08 8.60 19.34
CA CYS A 234 36.16 8.84 20.44
C CYS A 234 36.92 8.99 21.77
N PRO A 235 36.65 10.02 22.59
CA PRO A 235 37.36 10.24 23.85
C PRO A 235 37.09 9.16 24.91
N VAL A 236 35.98 8.42 24.80
CA VAL A 236 35.58 7.40 25.79
C VAL A 236 35.97 6.00 25.37
N THR A 237 35.73 5.63 24.11
CA THR A 237 35.94 4.26 23.60
C THR A 237 37.17 4.13 22.72
N SER A 238 37.84 5.24 22.38
CA SER A 238 38.96 5.30 21.43
C SER A 238 38.64 4.76 20.03
N TYR A 239 37.36 4.57 19.68
CA TYR A 239 36.95 4.15 18.35
C TYR A 239 37.26 5.23 17.31
N PRO A 240 37.69 4.85 16.09
CA PRO A 240 38.00 5.80 15.03
C PRO A 240 36.74 6.60 14.65
N ALA A 241 36.84 7.93 14.69
CA ALA A 241 35.70 8.83 14.53
C ALA A 241 36.03 9.98 13.58
N ARG A 242 35.07 10.34 12.72
CA ARG A 242 35.18 11.44 11.75
C ARG A 242 34.01 12.41 11.96
N LYS A 243 34.11 13.60 11.36
CA LYS A 243 33.06 14.63 11.44
C LYS A 243 31.70 14.15 10.91
N GLU A 244 31.71 13.20 9.97
CA GLU A 244 30.55 12.54 9.37
C GLU A 244 29.73 11.75 10.40
N HIS A 245 30.36 11.30 11.48
CA HIS A 245 29.74 10.49 12.53
C HIS A 245 29.05 11.33 13.62
N LEU A 246 29.08 12.66 13.50
CA LEU A 246 28.46 13.58 14.45
C LEU A 246 26.98 13.79 14.11
N ILE A 247 26.10 13.39 15.01
CA ILE A 247 24.65 13.56 14.87
C ILE A 247 24.17 14.52 15.95
N LYS A 248 23.71 15.70 15.55
CA LYS A 248 23.10 16.67 16.48
C LYS A 248 21.73 16.17 16.91
N LEU A 249 21.48 16.18 18.22
CA LEU A 249 20.21 15.81 18.84
C LEU A 249 19.43 17.08 19.18
N TYR A 250 18.13 17.05 18.91
CA TYR A 250 17.19 18.11 19.27
C TYR A 250 16.19 17.55 20.29
N PRO A 251 16.48 17.66 21.60
CA PRO A 251 15.54 17.19 22.62
C PRO A 251 14.25 18.04 22.59
N PRO A 252 13.07 17.43 22.74
CA PRO A 252 11.81 18.16 22.80
C PRO A 252 11.75 18.97 24.10
N GLY A 253 11.97 20.29 24.02
CA GLY A 253 11.87 21.20 25.18
C GLY A 253 13.07 22.14 25.41
N ALA A 254 13.99 22.27 24.46
CA ALA A 254 14.95 23.38 24.42
C ALA A 254 14.32 24.65 23.81
#